data_AF-A0A016SVK3-F1
#
_entry.id   AF-A0A016SVK3-F1
#
_cell.length_a   1.000
_cell.length_b   1.000
_cell.length_c   1.000
_cell.angle_alpha   90.00
_cell.angle_beta   90.00
_cell.angle_gamma   90.00
#
_symmetry.space_group_name_H-M   'P 1'
#
loop_
_entity.id
_entity.type
_entity.pdbx_description
1 polymer ?
#
loop_
_entity_poly.entity_id
_entity_poly.type
_entity_poly.pdbx_seq_one_letter_code
_entity_poly.pdbx_strand_id
1 'polypeptide(L)'
;MLLKILVEVFRSAFLDDLKYAHLLDFFVAVPALTVNYVEHMLVCRDRLKKRAQHNKETTFTDDGFIMGLAYILTVLKLWPQFTSLNWFRSITKKCTADYEALTEEMKSSKDPRNVHLKAARLQAFEREFKLLSYTFQSARVFFAIDDDIE
;
A
#
# COMPACT_ATOMS: atom_id res chain seq x y z
N MET A 1 8.28 16.37 17.77
CA MET A 1 7.54 17.22 18.73
C MET A 1 6.18 17.64 18.16
N LEU A 2 6.10 18.45 17.09
CA LEU A 2 4.81 18.87 16.49
C LEU A 2 3.92 17.71 15.98
N LEU A 3 4.51 16.77 15.25
CA LEU A 3 3.77 15.66 14.66
C LEU A 3 3.20 14.70 15.73
N LYS A 4 3.95 14.47 16.82
CA LYS A 4 3.51 13.66 17.98
C LYS A 4 2.29 14.31 18.66
N ILE A 5 2.33 15.63 18.88
CA ILE A 5 1.19 16.39 19.42
C ILE A 5 -0.04 16.25 18.53
N LEU A 6 0.12 16.31 17.20
CA LEU A 6 -1.00 16.14 16.27
C LEU A 6 -1.65 14.77 16.44
N VAL A 7 -0.83 13.70 16.47
CA VAL A 7 -1.34 12.33 16.68
C VAL A 7 -2.04 12.22 18.03
N GLU A 8 -1.48 12.75 19.12
CA GLU A 8 -2.05 12.71 20.47
C GLU A 8 -3.40 13.45 20.57
N VAL A 9 -3.48 14.66 20.01
CA VAL A 9 -4.72 15.47 20.02
C VAL A 9 -5.85 14.73 19.30
N PHE A 10 -5.58 14.20 18.11
CA PHE A 10 -6.59 13.47 17.36
C PHE A 10 -6.90 12.09 17.98
N ARG A 11 -5.91 11.44 18.60
CA ARG A 11 -6.11 10.18 19.32
C ARG A 11 -7.13 10.35 20.45
N SER A 12 -6.96 11.35 21.32
CA SER A 12 -7.95 11.65 22.37
C SER A 12 -9.31 12.02 21.77
N ALA A 13 -9.33 12.88 20.74
CA ALA A 13 -10.58 13.30 20.10
C ALA A 13 -11.40 12.15 19.50
N PHE A 14 -10.76 11.09 19.00
CA PHE A 14 -11.43 9.95 18.38
C PHE A 14 -11.65 8.76 19.32
N LEU A 15 -10.73 8.48 20.25
CA LEU A 15 -10.82 7.29 21.11
C LEU A 15 -11.66 7.51 22.37
N ASP A 16 -11.79 8.75 22.86
CA ASP A 16 -12.50 9.05 24.10
C ASP A 16 -14.04 9.15 23.91
N ASP A 17 -14.52 9.11 22.67
CA ASP A 17 -15.94 9.28 22.33
C ASP A 17 -16.51 8.07 21.55
N LEU A 18 -17.50 7.42 22.15
CA LEU A 18 -18.17 6.23 21.59
C LEU A 18 -18.80 6.47 20.22
N LYS A 19 -19.09 7.72 19.84
CA LYS A 19 -19.63 8.04 18.50
C LYS A 19 -18.69 7.63 17.36
N TYR A 20 -17.39 7.50 17.65
CA TYR A 20 -16.36 7.12 16.69
C TYR A 20 -15.93 5.65 16.77
N ALA A 21 -16.62 4.81 17.55
CA ALA A 21 -16.25 3.40 17.72
C ALA A 21 -16.14 2.62 16.39
N HIS A 22 -16.94 2.98 15.38
CA HIS A 22 -16.88 2.39 14.03
C HIS A 22 -15.51 2.58 13.33
N LEU A 23 -14.72 3.57 13.73
CA LEU A 23 -13.39 3.80 13.16
C LEU A 23 -12.39 2.72 13.59
N LEU A 24 -12.67 1.96 14.65
CA LEU A 24 -11.79 0.87 15.11
C LEU A 24 -11.71 -0.28 14.10
N ASP A 25 -12.67 -0.38 13.17
CA ASP A 25 -12.66 -1.36 12.09
C ASP A 25 -11.95 -0.85 10.81
N PHE A 26 -11.41 0.38 10.83
CA PHE A 26 -10.76 0.99 9.66
C PHE A 26 -9.64 0.12 9.06
N PHE A 27 -8.91 -0.63 9.90
CA PHE A 27 -7.82 -1.50 9.45
C PHE A 27 -8.27 -2.55 8.42
N VAL A 28 -9.55 -2.94 8.43
CA VAL A 28 -10.13 -3.90 7.47
C VAL A 28 -10.21 -3.32 6.06
N ALA A 29 -10.36 -2.00 5.92
CA ALA A 29 -10.41 -1.33 4.62
C ALA A 29 -9.02 -1.14 3.99
N VAL A 30 -7.96 -1.09 4.81
CA VAL A 30 -6.58 -0.80 4.36
C VAL A 30 -6.12 -1.73 3.23
N PRO A 31 -6.32 -3.06 3.26
CA PRO A 31 -6.00 -3.95 2.14
C PRO A 31 -6.61 -3.50 0.81
N ALA A 32 -7.92 -3.28 0.75
CA ALA A 32 -8.61 -2.87 -0.47
C ALA A 32 -8.12 -1.51 -0.98
N LEU A 33 -7.90 -0.57 -0.06
CA LEU A 33 -7.36 0.76 -0.35
C LEU A 33 -5.95 0.69 -0.96
N THR A 34 -5.07 -0.17 -0.42
CA THR A 34 -3.71 -0.33 -0.97
C THR A 34 -3.69 -0.97 -2.35
N VAL A 35 -4.59 -1.92 -2.64
CA VAL A 35 -4.74 -2.50 -4.00
C VAL A 35 -5.18 -1.43 -4.98
N ASN A 36 -6.27 -0.72 -4.66
CA ASN A 36 -6.81 0.34 -5.52
C ASN A 36 -5.77 1.44 -5.79
N TYR A 37 -5.00 1.83 -4.76
CA TYR A 37 -3.91 2.77 -4.93
C TYR A 37 -2.83 2.25 -5.87
N VAL A 38 -2.37 1.00 -5.73
CA VAL A 38 -1.34 0.42 -6.61
C VAL A 38 -1.82 0.33 -8.06
N GLU A 39 -3.07 -0.06 -8.29
CA GLU A 39 -3.65 -0.09 -9.63
C GLU A 39 -3.70 1.32 -10.26
N HIS A 40 -4.14 2.31 -9.49
CA HIS A 40 -4.14 3.70 -9.92
C HIS A 40 -2.72 4.21 -10.21
N MET A 41 -1.75 3.85 -9.37
CA MET A 41 -0.34 4.20 -9.53
C MET A 41 0.25 3.67 -10.83
N LEU A 42 -0.07 2.44 -11.21
CA LEU A 42 0.37 1.86 -12.49
C LEU A 42 -0.17 2.67 -13.68
N VAL A 43 -1.45 3.03 -13.65
CA VAL A 43 -2.08 3.85 -14.70
C VAL A 43 -1.44 5.23 -14.79
N CYS A 44 -1.22 5.89 -13.64
CA CYS A 44 -0.57 7.21 -13.57
C CYS A 44 0.85 7.16 -14.13
N ARG A 45 1.64 6.15 -13.74
CA ARG A 45 3.01 5.96 -14.23
C ARG A 45 3.06 5.71 -15.73
N ASP A 46 2.13 4.94 -16.28
CA ASP A 46 2.08 4.72 -17.73
C ASP A 46 1.72 5.99 -18.50
N ARG A 47 0.82 6.82 -17.95
CA ARG A 47 0.52 8.16 -18.51
C ARG A 47 1.74 9.09 -18.45
N LEU A 48 2.48 9.06 -17.35
CA LEU A 48 3.68 9.87 -17.16
C LEU A 48 4.82 9.43 -18.07
N LYS A 49 5.07 8.13 -18.24
CA LYS A 49 6.07 7.62 -19.19
C LYS A 49 5.84 8.15 -20.60
N LYS A 50 4.57 8.20 -21.06
CA LYS A 50 4.20 8.77 -22.37
C LYS A 50 4.48 10.28 -22.46
N ARG A 51 4.32 11.02 -21.36
CA ARG A 51 4.57 12.47 -21.30
C ARG A 51 6.04 12.83 -21.10
N ALA A 52 6.77 12.01 -20.34
CA ALA A 52 8.19 12.17 -20.07
C ALA A 52 9.06 11.97 -21.32
N GLN A 53 8.55 11.24 -22.32
CA GLN A 53 9.14 11.18 -23.67
C GLN A 53 9.16 12.56 -24.36
N HIS A 54 8.33 13.51 -23.92
CA HIS A 54 8.26 14.87 -24.46
C HIS A 54 8.87 15.94 -23.55
N ASN A 55 8.90 15.74 -22.22
CA ASN A 55 9.43 16.71 -21.25
C ASN A 55 10.23 16.01 -20.14
N LYS A 56 11.50 16.39 -19.97
CA LYS A 56 12.53 15.62 -19.22
C LYS A 56 12.46 15.72 -17.69
N GLU A 57 11.51 16.46 -17.13
CA GLU A 57 11.47 16.80 -15.69
C GLU A 57 10.10 16.48 -15.07
N THR A 58 9.78 15.20 -14.90
CA THR A 58 8.61 14.81 -14.09
C THR A 58 8.99 13.67 -13.14
N THR A 59 9.24 14.00 -11.87
CA THR A 59 9.30 13.05 -10.76
C THR A 59 7.91 12.94 -10.16
N PHE A 60 7.30 11.76 -10.23
CA PHE A 60 6.01 11.49 -9.60
C PHE A 60 6.22 10.57 -8.41
N THR A 61 5.98 11.12 -7.22
CA THR A 61 5.96 10.39 -5.95
C THR A 61 4.70 10.83 -5.22
N ASP A 62 3.87 9.88 -4.81
CA ASP A 62 2.67 10.14 -4.01
C ASP A 62 2.72 9.34 -2.71
N ASP A 63 3.62 9.72 -1.81
CA ASP A 63 3.66 9.11 -0.47
C ASP A 63 2.49 9.60 0.41
N GLY A 64 1.77 10.65 0.01
CA GLY A 64 0.73 11.29 0.81
C GLY A 64 -0.41 10.36 1.19
N PHE A 65 -0.85 9.51 0.26
CA PHE A 65 -1.87 8.49 0.55
C PHE A 65 -1.39 7.48 1.60
N ILE A 66 -0.17 6.97 1.43
CA ILE A 66 0.43 5.96 2.32
C ILE A 66 0.68 6.56 3.71
N MET A 67 1.14 7.80 3.77
CA MET A 67 1.30 8.57 5.00
C MET A 67 -0.03 8.78 5.72
N GLY A 68 -1.12 9.08 4.99
CA GLY A 68 -2.45 9.22 5.55
C GLY A 68 -2.98 7.92 6.17
N LEU A 69 -2.81 6.78 5.48
CA LEU A 69 -3.19 5.48 6.03
C LEU A 69 -2.41 5.15 7.32
N ALA A 70 -1.09 5.35 7.31
CA ALA A 70 -0.26 5.12 8.48
C ALA A 70 -0.66 6.04 9.65
N TYR A 71 -0.94 7.31 9.37
CA TYR A 71 -1.41 8.27 10.37
C TYR A 71 -2.72 7.80 11.04
N ILE A 72 -3.72 7.40 10.25
CA ILE A 72 -5.01 6.94 10.80
C ILE A 72 -4.81 5.68 11.67
N LEU A 73 -4.01 4.72 11.21
CA LEU A 73 -3.72 3.52 11.99
C LEU A 73 -3.00 3.85 13.31
N THR A 74 -2.10 4.83 13.32
CA THR A 74 -1.41 5.27 14.54
C THR A 74 -2.37 6.01 15.49
N VAL A 75 -3.17 6.94 14.98
CA VAL A 75 -4.13 7.72 15.78
C VAL A 75 -5.10 6.78 16.49
N LEU A 76 -5.62 5.77 15.77
CA LEU A 76 -6.62 4.84 16.28
C LEU A 76 -6.04 3.61 16.99
N LYS A 77 -4.71 3.52 17.15
CA LYS A 77 -4.01 2.36 17.74
C LYS A 77 -4.35 1.02 17.06
N LEU A 78 -4.44 1.01 15.73
CA LEU A 78 -4.87 -0.14 14.93
C LEU A 78 -3.73 -0.99 14.35
N TRP A 79 -2.48 -0.66 14.66
CA TRP A 79 -1.32 -1.41 14.16
C TRP A 79 -1.31 -2.89 14.53
N PRO A 80 -1.67 -3.32 15.76
CA PRO A 80 -1.72 -4.74 16.10
C PRO A 80 -2.74 -5.52 15.26
N GLN A 81 -3.95 -4.96 15.10
CA GLN A 81 -5.03 -5.55 14.31
C GLN A 81 -4.62 -5.64 12.84
N PHE A 82 -4.09 -4.55 12.28
CA PHE A 82 -3.59 -4.56 10.91
C PHE A 82 -2.45 -5.55 10.69
N THR A 83 -1.49 -5.62 11.62
CA THR A 83 -0.33 -6.53 11.52
C THR A 83 -0.78 -8.00 11.53
N SER A 84 -1.82 -8.33 12.31
CA SER A 84 -2.39 -9.68 12.36
C SER A 84 -2.92 -10.18 11.01
N LEU A 85 -3.33 -9.27 10.10
CA LEU A 85 -3.78 -9.61 8.76
C LEU A 85 -2.68 -10.22 7.90
N ASN A 86 -1.40 -10.01 8.23
CA ASN A 86 -0.27 -10.44 7.41
C ASN A 86 -0.42 -10.00 5.94
N TRP A 87 -0.96 -8.80 5.71
CA TRP A 87 -1.46 -8.36 4.41
C TRP A 87 -0.38 -8.35 3.32
N PHE A 88 0.75 -7.68 3.59
CA PHE A 88 1.85 -7.60 2.64
C PHE A 88 2.42 -8.98 2.28
N ARG A 89 2.53 -9.87 3.27
CA ARG A 89 2.94 -11.27 3.06
C ARG A 89 1.94 -12.02 2.17
N SER A 90 0.65 -11.78 2.36
CA SER A 90 -0.42 -12.40 1.56
C SER A 90 -0.35 -11.95 0.10
N ILE A 91 -0.05 -10.67 -0.15
CA ILE A 91 0.19 -10.18 -1.52
C ILE A 91 1.41 -10.82 -2.15
N THR A 92 2.56 -10.88 -1.46
CA THR A 92 3.76 -11.54 -1.99
C THR A 92 3.47 -13.00 -2.33
N LYS A 93 2.82 -13.74 -1.43
CA LYS A 93 2.45 -15.15 -1.66
C LYS A 93 1.53 -15.30 -2.88
N LYS A 94 0.54 -14.41 -3.03
CA LYS A 94 -0.37 -14.41 -4.19
C LYS A 94 0.39 -14.14 -5.49
N CYS A 95 1.24 -13.12 -5.53
CA CYS A 95 2.04 -12.81 -6.72
C CYS A 95 2.91 -14.00 -7.11
N THR A 96 3.59 -14.65 -6.15
CA THR A 96 4.40 -15.85 -6.42
C THR A 96 3.57 -16.96 -7.05
N ALA A 97 2.42 -17.28 -6.48
CA ALA A 97 1.53 -18.30 -7.03
C ALA A 97 1.02 -17.94 -8.44
N ASP A 98 0.68 -16.67 -8.67
CA ASP A 98 0.23 -16.18 -9.98
C ASP A 98 1.36 -16.27 -11.04
N TYR A 99 2.62 -16.02 -10.68
CA TYR A 99 3.76 -16.23 -11.58
C TYR A 99 3.99 -17.69 -11.92
N GLU A 100 3.89 -18.59 -10.94
CA GLU A 100 4.02 -20.03 -11.16
C GLU A 100 2.95 -20.50 -12.15
N ALA A 101 1.69 -20.08 -11.94
CA ALA A 101 0.59 -20.39 -12.84
C ALA A 101 0.82 -19.87 -14.27
N LEU A 102 1.30 -18.63 -14.42
CA LEU A 102 1.63 -18.06 -15.73
C LEU A 102 2.80 -18.78 -16.41
N THR A 103 3.77 -19.26 -15.64
CA THR A 103 4.92 -20.02 -16.16
C THR A 103 4.48 -21.37 -16.73
N GLU A 104 3.54 -22.04 -16.07
CA GLU A 104 2.92 -23.27 -16.58
C GLU A 104 2.01 -23.00 -17.81
N GLU A 105 1.24 -21.89 -17.81
CA GLU A 105 0.46 -21.45 -18.98
C GLU A 105 1.40 -21.20 -20.19
N MET A 106 2.58 -20.65 -19.95
CA MET A 106 3.56 -20.35 -21.01
C MET A 106 4.12 -21.61 -21.69
N LYS A 107 4.29 -22.71 -20.95
CA LYS A 107 4.76 -24.01 -21.50
C LYS A 107 3.72 -24.68 -22.39
N SER A 108 2.44 -24.41 -22.16
CA SER A 108 1.31 -25.06 -22.84
C SER A 108 0.62 -24.20 -23.92
N SER A 109 0.83 -22.87 -23.89
CA SER A 109 0.14 -21.92 -24.74
C SER A 109 0.70 -21.84 -26.16
N LYS A 110 -0.21 -21.80 -27.15
CA LYS A 110 0.11 -21.52 -28.57
C LYS A 110 0.28 -20.02 -28.87
N ASP A 111 -0.14 -19.13 -27.96
CA ASP A 111 0.06 -17.69 -28.07
C ASP A 111 0.87 -17.15 -26.88
N PRO A 112 2.21 -17.11 -27.00
CA PRO A 112 3.07 -16.67 -25.90
C PRO A 112 2.94 -15.17 -25.62
N ARG A 113 2.43 -14.35 -26.56
CA ARG A 113 2.40 -12.88 -26.41
C ARG A 113 1.47 -12.43 -25.29
N ASN A 114 0.30 -13.06 -25.16
CA ASN A 114 -0.65 -12.74 -24.10
C ASN A 114 -0.08 -13.08 -22.72
N VAL A 115 0.54 -14.25 -22.58
CA VAL A 115 1.15 -14.71 -21.32
C VAL A 115 2.28 -13.77 -20.88
N HIS A 116 3.13 -13.32 -21.81
CA HIS A 116 4.16 -12.32 -21.52
C HIS A 116 3.58 -10.99 -21.04
N LEU A 117 2.47 -10.52 -21.63
CA LEU A 117 1.83 -9.28 -21.20
C LEU A 117 1.25 -9.39 -19.78
N LYS A 118 0.61 -10.53 -19.45
CA LYS A 118 0.13 -10.81 -18.09
C LYS A 118 1.29 -10.83 -17.09
N ALA A 119 2.37 -11.53 -17.41
CA ALA A 119 3.56 -11.61 -16.56
C ALA A 119 4.20 -10.22 -16.32
N ALA A 120 4.32 -9.40 -17.36
CA ALA A 120 4.85 -8.04 -17.23
C ALA A 120 3.96 -7.15 -16.34
N ARG A 121 2.63 -7.28 -16.45
CA ARG A 121 1.69 -6.55 -15.58
C ARG A 121 1.77 -7.00 -14.13
N LEU A 122 1.84 -8.31 -13.89
CA LEU A 122 2.02 -8.87 -12.54
C LEU A 122 3.33 -8.38 -11.92
N GLN A 123 4.41 -8.32 -12.69
CA GLN A 123 5.69 -7.78 -12.24
C GLN A 123 5.66 -6.30 -11.91
N ALA A 124 4.96 -5.51 -12.71
CA ALA A 124 4.76 -4.10 -12.39
C ALA A 124 3.95 -3.94 -11.10
N PHE A 125 2.86 -4.70 -10.95
CA PHE A 125 2.02 -4.69 -9.75
C PHE A 125 2.80 -5.06 -8.48
N GLU A 126 3.52 -6.18 -8.51
CA GLU A 126 4.34 -6.62 -7.38
C GLU A 126 5.39 -5.58 -6.99
N ARG A 127 6.05 -4.98 -7.98
CA ARG A 127 7.06 -3.94 -7.74
C ARG A 127 6.45 -2.70 -7.07
N GLU A 128 5.31 -2.22 -7.55
CA GLU A 128 4.63 -1.08 -6.92
C GLU A 128 4.16 -1.41 -5.51
N PHE A 129 3.64 -2.61 -5.29
CA PHE A 129 3.21 -3.05 -3.96
C PHE A 129 4.37 -3.13 -2.97
N LYS A 130 5.55 -3.56 -3.45
CA LYS A 130 6.78 -3.59 -2.66
C LYS A 130 7.23 -2.18 -2.27
N LEU A 131 7.22 -1.24 -3.22
CA LEU A 131 7.51 0.17 -2.92
C LEU A 131 6.52 0.74 -1.90
N LEU A 132 5.22 0.48 -2.08
CA LEU A 132 4.19 0.86 -1.10
C LEU A 132 4.50 0.31 0.29
N SER A 133 4.90 -0.96 0.39
CA SER A 133 5.22 -1.58 1.69
C SER A 133 6.39 -0.90 2.40
N TYR A 134 7.41 -0.45 1.65
CA TYR A 134 8.55 0.27 2.21
C TYR A 134 8.17 1.66 2.69
N THR A 135 7.41 2.42 1.88
CA THR A 135 6.89 3.73 2.31
C THR A 135 5.99 3.56 3.53
N PHE A 136 5.13 2.55 3.55
CA PHE A 136 4.21 2.30 4.67
C PHE A 136 4.92 1.94 5.96
N GLN A 137 5.97 1.11 5.90
CA GLN A 137 6.80 0.80 7.05
C GLN A 137 7.56 2.04 7.55
N SER A 138 8.06 2.86 6.63
CA SER A 138 8.73 4.12 6.96
C SER A 138 7.76 5.10 7.62
N ALA A 139 6.54 5.21 7.09
CA ALA A 139 5.47 6.03 7.63
C ALA A 139 5.04 5.58 9.03
N ARG A 140 4.96 4.26 9.27
CA ARG A 140 4.70 3.71 10.61
C ARG A 140 5.72 4.21 11.63
N VAL A 141 7.01 4.10 11.30
CA VAL A 141 8.10 4.56 12.18
C VAL A 141 8.05 6.07 12.34
N PHE A 142 7.75 6.81 11.27
CA PHE A 142 7.65 8.26 11.28
C PHE A 142 6.57 8.79 12.25
N PHE A 143 5.43 8.10 12.34
CA PHE A 143 4.34 8.46 13.25
C PHE A 143 4.43 7.79 14.63
N ALA A 144 5.41 6.90 14.87
CA ALA A 144 5.50 6.17 16.12
C ALA A 144 5.58 7.11 17.34
N ILE A 145 4.72 6.87 18.33
CA ILE A 145 4.79 7.50 19.65
C ILE A 145 5.53 6.54 20.59
N ASP A 146 6.16 7.07 21.63
CA ASP A 146 7.00 6.29 22.54
C ASP A 146 6.22 5.14 23.24
N ASP A 147 4.90 5.30 23.41
CA ASP A 147 3.97 4.26 23.91
C ASP A 147 3.78 3.05 22.97
N ASP A 148 4.10 3.18 21.67
CA ASP A 148 3.88 2.14 20.66
C ASP A 148 5.09 1.18 20.51
N ILE A 149 6.12 1.34 21.37
CA ILE A 149 7.42 0.62 21.34
C ILE A 149 7.55 -0.44 22.46
N GLU A 150 6.63 -0.46 23.44
CA GLU A 150 6.55 -1.53 24.47
C GLU A 150 5.84 -2.80 23.98
#